data_AF-A0A316NU10-F1
#
_entry.id   AF-A0A316NU10-F1
#
_cell.length_a   1.000
_cell.length_b   1.000
_cell.length_c   1.000
_cell.angle_alpha   90.00
_cell.angle_beta   90.00
_cell.angle_gamma   90.00
#
_symmetry.space_group_name_H-M   'P 1'
#
loop_
_entity.id
_entity.type
_entity.pdbx_description
1 polymer ?
#
loop_
_entity_poly.entity_id
_entity_poly.type
_entity_poly.pdbx_seq_one_letter_code
_entity_poly.pdbx_strand_id
1 'polypeptide(L)'
;MGFLEAVEKRIDEKRAKWDAQGPSDFDAWDGAELEYMEDVRDELMRGVEPGAVHERLKAELSELEDRVAGEEVCYTFDWYDDHHYEKVFSGRLKACRTLLELYEKGY
;
A
#
# COMPACT_ATOMS: atom_id res chain seq x y z
N MET A 1 19.29 -7.72 6.69
CA MET A 1 18.14 -6.91 7.16
C MET A 1 16.95 -7.84 7.21
N GLY A 2 16.06 -7.73 8.18
CA GLY A 2 14.80 -8.49 8.23
C GLY A 2 13.69 -7.79 7.44
N PHE A 3 12.57 -8.49 7.20
CA PHE A 3 11.43 -7.92 6.46
C PHE A 3 10.89 -6.66 7.12
N LEU A 4 10.71 -6.72 8.43
CA LEU A 4 10.23 -5.60 9.24
C LEU A 4 11.11 -4.36 9.06
N GLU A 5 12.43 -4.50 9.17
CA GLU A 5 13.36 -3.36 8.98
C GLU A 5 13.26 -2.76 7.57
N ALA A 6 13.06 -3.59 6.54
CA ALA A 6 12.89 -3.13 5.17
C ALA A 6 11.56 -2.36 4.99
N VAL A 7 10.48 -2.85 5.61
CA VAL A 7 9.17 -2.18 5.62
C VAL A 7 9.23 -0.85 6.37
N GLU A 8 9.83 -0.83 7.57
CA GLU A 8 10.00 0.40 8.37
C GLU A 8 10.81 1.45 7.62
N LYS A 9 11.95 1.06 7.02
CA LYS A 9 12.76 1.97 6.20
C LYS A 9 11.94 2.55 5.05
N ARG A 10 11.08 1.76 4.41
CA ARG A 10 10.26 2.22 3.29
C ARG A 10 9.18 3.22 3.74
N ILE A 11 8.58 2.97 4.90
CA ILE A 11 7.62 3.89 5.54
C ILE A 11 8.31 5.22 5.85
N ASP A 12 9.51 5.18 6.45
CA ASP A 12 10.28 6.39 6.78
C ASP A 12 10.66 7.19 5.53
N GLU A 13 11.12 6.53 4.47
CA GLU A 13 11.40 7.17 3.18
C GLU A 13 10.17 7.88 2.60
N LYS A 14 8.99 7.26 2.71
CA LYS A 14 7.73 7.85 2.26
C LYS A 14 7.31 9.03 3.12
N ARG A 15 7.40 8.91 4.45
CA ARG A 15 7.10 9.99 5.39
C ARG A 15 8.03 11.19 5.20
N ALA A 16 9.33 10.95 5.01
CA ALA A 16 10.28 12.02 4.72
C ALA A 16 9.98 12.74 3.40
N LYS A 17 9.58 12.00 2.37
CA LYS A 17 9.09 12.60 1.10
C LYS A 17 7.80 13.38 1.30
N TRP A 18 6.93 12.91 2.20
CA TRP A 18 5.67 13.54 2.53
C TRP A 18 5.93 14.89 3.22
N ASP A 19 6.71 14.91 4.30
CA ASP A 19 7.11 16.14 5.01
C ASP A 19 7.79 17.18 4.08
N ALA A 20 8.53 16.72 3.07
CA ALA A 20 9.21 17.59 2.12
C ALA A 20 8.29 18.20 1.03
N GLN A 21 7.17 17.55 0.69
CA GLN A 21 6.29 17.97 -0.42
C GLN A 21 5.12 18.87 0.03
N GLY A 22 4.70 18.80 1.30
CA GLY A 22 3.63 19.65 1.85
C GLY A 22 2.18 19.21 1.52
N PRO A 23 1.20 19.46 2.41
CA PRO A 23 -0.04 18.66 2.51
C PRO A 23 -1.07 18.80 1.41
N SER A 24 -0.85 19.67 0.43
CA SER A 24 -1.77 19.81 -0.70
C SER A 24 -1.52 18.81 -1.83
N ASP A 25 -0.31 18.25 -1.93
CA ASP A 25 0.09 17.45 -3.10
C ASP A 25 0.03 15.94 -2.83
N PHE A 26 -0.24 15.55 -1.58
CA PHE A 26 -0.40 14.17 -1.16
C PHE A 26 -1.87 13.77 -1.30
N ASP A 27 -2.17 13.00 -2.34
CA ASP A 27 -3.53 12.58 -2.65
C ASP A 27 -3.94 11.32 -1.88
N ALA A 28 -5.19 10.90 -2.06
CA ALA A 28 -5.73 9.69 -1.41
C ALA A 28 -4.95 8.42 -1.77
N TRP A 29 -4.23 8.40 -2.90
CA TRP A 29 -3.42 7.28 -3.34
C TRP A 29 -2.18 7.10 -2.46
N ASP A 30 -1.43 8.17 -2.26
CA ASP A 30 -0.24 8.13 -1.43
C ASP A 30 -0.55 7.83 0.05
N GLY A 31 -1.70 8.31 0.55
CA GLY A 31 -2.19 8.01 1.90
C GLY A 31 -2.58 6.55 2.08
N ALA A 32 -3.35 5.99 1.15
CA ALA A 32 -3.72 4.59 1.18
C ALA A 32 -2.51 3.66 1.05
N GLU A 33 -1.50 4.04 0.24
CA GLU A 33 -0.25 3.29 0.14
C GLU A 33 0.50 3.26 1.48
N LEU A 34 0.59 4.40 2.18
CA LEU A 34 1.27 4.49 3.48
C LEU A 34 0.52 3.70 4.56
N GLU A 35 -0.79 3.90 4.70
CA GLU A 35 -1.65 3.21 5.68
C GLU A 35 -1.49 1.69 5.54
N TYR A 36 -1.53 1.17 4.30
CA TYR A 36 -1.39 -0.26 4.05
C TYR A 36 -0.01 -0.80 4.46
N MET A 37 1.07 -0.03 4.23
CA MET A 37 2.41 -0.42 4.71
C MET A 37 2.50 -0.42 6.23
N GLU A 38 1.84 0.54 6.91
CA GLU A 38 1.80 0.60 8.37
C GLU A 38 1.02 -0.57 8.98
N ASP A 39 -0.10 -0.96 8.37
CA ASP A 39 -0.85 -2.16 8.79
C ASP A 39 0.02 -3.41 8.72
N VAL A 40 0.75 -3.59 7.61
CA VAL A 40 1.67 -4.72 7.43
C VAL A 40 2.81 -4.69 8.44
N ARG A 41 3.39 -3.52 8.71
CA ARG A 41 4.39 -3.34 9.79
C ARG A 41 3.80 -3.77 11.14
N ASP A 42 2.60 -3.33 11.46
CA ASP A 42 1.94 -3.63 12.74
C ASP A 42 1.68 -5.13 12.91
N GLU A 43 1.33 -5.83 11.83
CA GLU A 43 1.20 -7.30 11.83
C GLU A 43 2.53 -8.00 12.10
N LEU A 44 3.59 -7.56 11.43
CA LEU A 44 4.94 -8.07 11.67
C LEU A 44 5.38 -7.82 13.13
N MET A 45 5.09 -6.64 13.68
CA MET A 45 5.36 -6.31 15.09
C MET A 45 4.54 -7.17 16.07
N ARG A 46 3.32 -7.57 15.68
CA ARG A 46 2.49 -8.52 16.44
C ARG A 46 2.98 -9.97 16.36
N GLY A 47 4.05 -10.23 15.61
CA GLY A 47 4.68 -11.54 15.50
C GLY A 47 4.11 -12.42 14.38
N VAL A 48 3.38 -11.84 13.42
CA VAL A 48 3.01 -12.58 12.21
C VAL A 48 4.28 -12.89 11.41
N GLU A 49 4.46 -14.14 11.01
CA GLU A 49 5.65 -14.53 10.26
C GLU A 49 5.70 -13.81 8.90
N PRO A 50 6.87 -13.28 8.49
CA PRO A 50 7.04 -12.64 7.19
C PRO A 50 6.53 -13.49 6.01
N GLY A 51 6.70 -14.81 6.07
CA GLY A 51 6.18 -15.73 5.06
C GLY A 51 4.65 -15.77 5.01
N ALA A 52 3.97 -15.70 6.16
CA ALA A 52 2.51 -15.65 6.22
C ALA A 52 1.96 -14.33 5.67
N VAL A 53 2.63 -13.21 5.97
CA VAL A 53 2.31 -11.92 5.38
C VAL A 53 2.49 -11.97 3.86
N HIS A 54 3.60 -12.52 3.38
CA HIS A 54 3.87 -12.66 1.95
C HIS A 54 2.81 -13.49 1.22
N GLU A 55 2.42 -14.65 1.75
CA GLU A 55 1.36 -15.47 1.13
C GLU A 55 0.02 -14.74 1.09
N ARG A 56 -0.32 -13.99 2.16
CA ARG A 56 -1.52 -13.15 2.17
C ARG A 56 -1.45 -12.05 1.11
N LEU A 57 -0.33 -11.34 1.02
CA LEU A 57 -0.13 -10.29 0.01
C LEU A 57 -0.25 -10.85 -1.42
N LYS A 58 0.23 -12.08 -1.67
CA LYS A 58 0.05 -12.74 -2.97
C LYS A 58 -1.41 -13.05 -3.27
N ALA A 59 -2.17 -13.50 -2.27
CA ALA A 59 -3.60 -13.76 -2.44
C ALA A 59 -4.39 -12.45 -2.68
N GLU A 60 -4.07 -11.40 -1.93
CA GLU A 60 -4.75 -10.11 -2.01
C GLU A 60 -4.42 -9.34 -3.29
N LEU A 61 -3.26 -9.60 -3.91
CA LEU A 61 -2.82 -8.93 -5.14
C LEU A 61 -3.88 -9.01 -6.25
N SER A 62 -4.40 -10.21 -6.53
CA SER A 62 -5.41 -10.39 -7.58
C SER A 62 -6.74 -9.72 -7.24
N GLU A 63 -7.14 -9.74 -5.96
CA GLU A 63 -8.36 -9.05 -5.54
C GLU A 63 -8.24 -7.52 -5.67
N LEU A 64 -7.07 -6.95 -5.37
CA LEU A 64 -6.80 -5.52 -5.55
C LEU A 64 -6.75 -5.14 -7.03
N GLU A 65 -6.16 -5.97 -7.89
CA GLU A 65 -6.14 -5.76 -9.33
C GLU A 65 -7.55 -5.75 -9.92
N ASP A 66 -8.40 -6.70 -9.52
CA ASP A 66 -9.80 -6.77 -9.95
C ASP A 66 -10.61 -5.56 -9.46
N ARG A 67 -10.37 -5.08 -8.23
CA ARG A 67 -11.05 -3.90 -7.69
C ARG A 67 -10.65 -2.62 -8.40
N VAL A 68 -9.37 -2.42 -8.67
CA VAL A 68 -8.90 -1.26 -9.45
C VAL A 68 -9.52 -1.28 -10.85
N ALA A 69 -9.48 -2.43 -11.53
CA ALA A 69 -10.06 -2.58 -12.86
C ALA A 69 -11.60 -2.36 -12.86
N GLY A 70 -12.29 -2.76 -11.79
CA GLY A 70 -13.73 -2.54 -11.63
C GLY A 70 -14.09 -1.06 -11.48
N GLU A 71 -13.31 -0.31 -10.68
CA GLU A 71 -13.52 1.13 -10.46
C GLU A 71 -13.15 1.96 -11.69
N GLU A 72 -12.12 1.59 -12.46
CA GLU A 72 -11.77 2.26 -13.73
C GLU A 72 -12.91 2.19 -14.77
N VAL A 73 -13.72 1.13 -14.72
CA VAL A 73 -14.81 0.88 -15.69
C VAL A 73 -16.14 1.50 -15.23
N CYS A 74 -16.30 1.79 -13.95
CA CYS A 74 -17.56 2.25 -13.37
C CYS A 74 -17.46 3.72 -12.92
N TYR A 75 -17.69 4.64 -13.85
CA TYR A 75 -17.78 6.08 -13.55
C TYR A 75 -19.06 6.39 -12.76
N THR A 76 -19.06 6.10 -11.46
CA THR A 76 -20.15 6.49 -10.55
C THR A 76 -19.81 7.85 -9.96
N PHE A 77 -20.59 8.87 -10.36
CA PHE A 77 -20.55 10.21 -9.77
C PHE A 77 -20.47 10.13 -8.24
N ASP A 78 -19.35 10.55 -7.66
CA ASP A 78 -19.10 10.52 -6.22
C ASP A 78 -18.81 11.93 -5.68
N TRP A 79 -19.38 12.25 -4.52
CA TRP A 79 -19.28 13.56 -3.86
C TRP A 79 -17.87 13.89 -3.34
N TYR A 80 -16.93 12.94 -3.43
CA TYR A 80 -15.62 12.94 -2.77
C TYR A 80 -14.41 13.09 -3.71
N ASP A 81 -14.61 13.57 -4.95
CA ASP A 81 -13.68 13.49 -6.10
C ASP A 81 -13.94 12.21 -6.91
N ASP A 82 -14.04 12.34 -8.24
CA ASP A 82 -14.63 11.35 -9.16
C ASP A 82 -13.88 9.99 -9.22
N HIS A 83 -12.79 9.85 -8.44
CA HIS A 83 -11.93 8.66 -8.38
C HIS A 83 -11.38 8.37 -6.97
N HIS A 84 -12.05 8.77 -5.88
CA HIS A 84 -11.52 8.57 -4.53
C HIS A 84 -11.22 7.09 -4.21
N TYR A 85 -12.17 6.18 -4.47
CA TYR A 85 -11.99 4.75 -4.20
C TYR A 85 -10.97 4.08 -5.12
N GLU A 86 -10.94 4.46 -6.40
CA GLU A 86 -9.89 4.06 -7.35
C GLU A 86 -8.51 4.44 -6.81
N LYS A 87 -8.30 5.69 -6.40
CA LYS A 87 -7.05 6.16 -5.77
C LYS A 87 -6.67 5.33 -4.55
N VAL A 88 -7.63 5.03 -3.66
CA VAL A 88 -7.37 4.21 -2.47
C VAL A 88 -6.94 2.79 -2.84
N PHE A 89 -7.66 2.10 -3.75
CA PHE A 89 -7.30 0.75 -4.17
C PHE A 89 -5.99 0.71 -4.95
N SER A 90 -5.76 1.69 -5.82
CA SER A 90 -4.49 1.86 -6.54
C SER A 90 -3.32 2.07 -5.56
N GLY A 91 -3.55 2.75 -4.43
CA GLY A 91 -2.53 3.00 -3.40
C GLY A 91 -2.17 1.70 -2.67
N ARG A 92 -3.19 0.95 -2.26
CA ARG A 92 -3.03 -0.38 -1.63
C ARG A 92 -2.37 -1.37 -2.57
N LEU A 93 -2.75 -1.38 -3.85
CA LEU A 93 -2.13 -2.23 -4.87
C LEU A 93 -0.64 -1.94 -5.01
N LYS A 94 -0.26 -0.66 -5.05
CA LYS A 94 1.16 -0.25 -5.11
C LYS A 94 1.92 -0.64 -3.85
N ALA A 95 1.32 -0.49 -2.67
CA ALA A 95 1.92 -0.94 -1.42
C ALA A 95 2.13 -2.46 -1.43
N CYS A 96 1.11 -3.23 -1.79
CA CYS A 96 1.16 -4.69 -1.90
C CYS A 96 2.28 -5.15 -2.84
N ARG A 97 2.37 -4.58 -4.05
CA ARG A 97 3.46 -4.87 -5.00
C ARG A 97 4.84 -4.54 -4.45
N THR A 98 4.98 -3.39 -3.78
CA THR A 98 6.25 -2.96 -3.18
C THR A 98 6.68 -3.92 -2.07
N LEU A 99 5.76 -4.34 -1.20
CA LEU A 99 6.03 -5.25 -0.10
C LEU A 99 6.40 -6.65 -0.58
N LEU A 100 5.72 -7.15 -1.62
CA LEU A 100 6.08 -8.40 -2.29
C LEU A 100 7.49 -8.32 -2.87
N GLU A 101 7.82 -7.23 -3.57
CA GLU A 101 9.15 -7.04 -4.14
C GLU A 101 10.24 -6.99 -3.06
N LEU A 102 10.00 -6.29 -1.95
CA LEU A 102 10.93 -6.21 -0.81
C LEU A 102 11.17 -7.58 -0.18
N TYR A 103 10.14 -8.42 -0.09
CA TYR A 103 10.26 -9.77 0.42
C TYR A 103 11.04 -10.68 -0.53
N GLU A 104 10.70 -10.65 -1.83
CA GLU A 104 11.29 -11.52 -2.85
C GLU A 104 12.75 -11.17 -3.17
N LYS A 105 13.15 -9.89 -3.03
CA LYS A 105 14.55 -9.47 -3.14
C LYS A 105 15.41 -9.88 -1.95
N GLY A 106 14.82 -10.52 -0.92
CA GLY A 106 15.55 -11.07 0.22
C GLY A 106 15.99 -10.03 1.25
N TYR A 107 15.23 -8.93 1.33
CA TYR A 107 15.51 -7.71 2.10
C TYR A 107 16.61 -6.83 1.50
#